data_AF-A0A350ZZ79-F1
#
_entry.id   AF-A0A350ZZ79-F1
#
_cell.length_a   1.000
_cell.length_b   1.000
_cell.length_c   1.000
_cell.angle_alpha   90.00
_cell.angle_beta   90.00
_cell.angle_gamma   90.00
#
_symmetry.space_group_name_H-M   'P 1'
#
loop_
_entity.id
_entity.type
_entity.pdbx_description
1 polymer ?
#
loop_
_entity_poly.entity_id
_entity_poly.type
_entity_poly.pdbx_seq_one_letter_code
_entity_poly.pdbx_strand_id
1 'polypeptide(L)'
;PEFSIDRISFTSPHGTASLSAHVNLKGIEPDELNNPMMLLAKINAAAEASLPQGLVVALIGAQAQSPQEAAVVAAQLQQQLDMLEAQGFIVRKGGQLSSRAALSKGQLTINGQPLDLFGLGGR
;
A
#
# COMPACT_ATOMS: atom_id res chain seq x y z
N PRO A 1 9.80 -13.37 15.64
CA PRO A 1 10.25 -11.96 15.70
C PRO A 1 9.08 -11.03 15.38
N GLU A 2 9.11 -9.82 15.91
CA GLU A 2 8.02 -8.84 15.77
C GLU A 2 8.63 -7.47 15.42
N PHE A 3 8.02 -6.79 14.46
CA PHE A 3 8.38 -5.45 14.03
C PHE A 3 7.09 -4.64 13.86
N SER A 4 6.98 -3.52 14.56
CA SER A 4 5.85 -2.59 14.42
C SER A 4 6.33 -1.17 14.09
N ILE A 5 5.56 -0.52 13.23
CA ILE A 5 5.54 0.92 13.02
C ILE A 5 4.15 1.35 13.47
N ASP A 6 4.06 1.82 14.72
CA ASP A 6 2.77 2.13 15.34
C ASP A 6 2.00 3.17 14.53
N ARG A 7 2.65 4.29 14.19
CA ARG A 7 2.13 5.30 13.26
C ARG A 7 3.22 6.29 12.87
N ILE A 8 3.37 6.51 11.57
CA ILE A 8 4.03 7.69 11.00
C ILE A 8 2.92 8.61 10.50
N SER A 9 2.94 9.87 10.89
CA SER A 9 2.02 10.87 10.34
C SER A 9 2.74 12.16 10.04
N PHE A 10 2.36 12.79 8.94
CA PHE A 10 2.87 14.10 8.58
C PHE A 10 1.75 14.99 8.07
N THR A 11 1.91 16.29 8.28
CA THR A 11 0.96 17.30 7.83
C THR A 11 1.60 18.14 6.74
N SER A 12 0.86 18.36 5.67
CA SER A 12 1.24 19.19 4.53
C SER A 12 0.14 20.24 4.28
N PRO A 13 0.37 21.22 3.39
CA PRO A 13 -0.69 22.12 2.93
C PRO A 13 -1.90 21.38 2.30
N HIS A 14 -1.71 20.13 1.88
CA HIS A 14 -2.76 19.28 1.31
C HIS A 14 -3.53 18.47 2.36
N GLY A 15 -3.17 18.57 3.65
CA GLY A 15 -3.77 17.82 4.75
C GLY A 15 -2.80 16.84 5.42
N THR A 16 -3.35 16.00 6.30
CA THR A 16 -2.59 15.02 7.08
C THR A 16 -2.60 13.65 6.43
N ALA A 17 -1.41 13.11 6.24
CA ALA A 17 -1.16 11.74 5.83
C ALA A 17 -0.76 10.88 7.04
N SER A 18 -1.11 9.59 7.01
CA SER A 18 -0.72 8.62 8.03
C SER A 18 -0.43 7.25 7.43
N LEU A 19 0.54 6.55 8.02
CA LEU A 19 0.92 5.18 7.70
C LEU A 19 1.14 4.43 9.02
N SER A 20 0.61 3.22 9.13
CA SER A 20 0.94 2.27 10.18
C SER A 20 1.24 0.91 9.55
N ALA A 21 2.22 0.18 10.08
CA ALA A 21 2.57 -1.13 9.57
C ALA A 21 2.99 -2.05 10.71
N HIS A 22 2.69 -3.33 10.59
CA HIS A 22 3.05 -4.34 11.56
C HIS A 22 3.41 -5.62 10.84
N VAL A 23 4.50 -6.25 11.25
CA VAL A 23 4.98 -7.52 10.72
C VAL A 23 5.36 -8.41 11.89
N ASN A 24 4.84 -9.63 11.90
CA ASN A 24 5.26 -10.66 12.82
C ASN A 24 5.53 -11.96 12.09
N LEU A 25 6.50 -12.71 12.61
CA LEU A 25 6.69 -14.11 12.29
C LEU A 25 6.47 -14.91 13.57
N LYS A 26 5.42 -15.73 13.57
CA LYS A 26 5.03 -16.57 14.71
C LYS A 26 5.51 -18.00 14.52
N GLY A 27 6.07 -18.58 15.59
CA GLY A 27 6.38 -20.02 15.66
C GLY A 27 7.36 -20.50 14.58
N ILE A 28 8.43 -19.76 14.33
CA ILE A 28 9.53 -20.23 13.45
C ILE A 28 10.32 -21.30 14.20
N GLU A 29 10.53 -22.45 13.57
CA GLU A 29 11.46 -23.49 14.02
C GLU A 29 12.85 -23.29 13.38
N PRO A 30 13.94 -23.70 14.03
CA PRO A 30 15.30 -23.48 13.53
C PRO A 30 15.53 -23.99 12.10
N ASP A 31 14.96 -25.14 11.76
CA ASP A 31 15.11 -25.76 10.43
C ASP A 31 14.41 -24.97 9.32
N GLU A 32 13.40 -24.16 9.67
CA GLU A 32 12.62 -23.36 8.73
C GLU A 32 13.30 -22.06 8.34
N LEU A 33 14.27 -21.58 9.13
CA LEU A 33 15.07 -20.39 8.81
C LEU A 33 15.84 -20.55 7.50
N ASN A 34 16.13 -21.80 7.11
CA ASN A 34 16.82 -22.14 5.86
C ASN A 34 15.87 -22.35 4.68
N ASN A 35 14.55 -22.23 4.88
CA ASN A 35 13.54 -22.44 3.84
C ASN A 35 12.71 -21.16 3.61
N PRO A 36 13.10 -20.31 2.63
CA PRO A 36 12.44 -19.04 2.36
C PRO A 36 10.93 -19.15 2.11
N MET A 37 10.49 -20.25 1.47
CA MET A 37 9.07 -20.48 1.16
C MET A 37 8.25 -20.76 2.42
N MET A 38 8.81 -21.51 3.37
CA MET A 38 8.17 -21.77 4.66
C MET A 38 8.09 -20.50 5.51
N LEU A 39 9.12 -19.65 5.46
CA LEU A 39 9.11 -18.37 6.16
C LEU A 39 8.02 -17.44 5.62
N LEU A 40 7.88 -17.33 4.30
CA LEU A 40 6.83 -16.51 3.68
C LEU A 40 5.43 -16.94 4.12
N ALA A 41 5.16 -18.23 4.26
CA ALA A 41 3.89 -18.75 4.74
C ALA A 41 3.61 -18.38 6.23
N LYS A 42 4.65 -18.10 7.02
CA LYS A 42 4.55 -17.74 8.44
C LYS A 42 4.54 -16.25 8.72
N ILE A 43 4.79 -15.41 7.70
CA ILE A 43 4.65 -13.96 7.82
C ILE A 43 3.18 -13.62 8.01
N ASN A 44 2.90 -12.86 9.07
CA ASN A 44 1.69 -12.06 9.13
C ASN A 44 2.08 -10.59 9.09
N ALA A 45 1.54 -9.86 8.14
CA ALA A 45 1.78 -8.43 8.01
C ALA A 45 0.46 -7.68 7.83
N ALA A 46 0.39 -6.47 8.36
CA ALA A 46 -0.72 -5.55 8.16
C ALA A 46 -0.15 -4.16 7.93
N ALA A 47 -0.70 -3.43 6.98
CA ALA A 47 -0.37 -2.04 6.74
C ALA A 47 -1.63 -1.25 6.46
N GLU A 48 -1.69 -0.02 6.96
CA GLU A 48 -2.79 0.92 6.69
C GLU A 48 -2.19 2.26 6.33
N ALA A 49 -2.65 2.83 5.22
CA ALA A 49 -2.24 4.12 4.73
C ALA A 49 -3.46 5.01 4.48
N SER A 50 -3.33 6.29 4.83
CA SER A 50 -4.30 7.32 4.51
C SER A 50 -3.56 8.55 4.00
N LEU A 51 -3.86 8.96 2.78
CA LEU A 51 -3.17 10.04 2.08
C LEU A 51 -4.20 11.03 1.53
N PRO A 52 -4.03 12.35 1.73
CA PRO A 52 -4.81 13.33 1.00
C PRO A 52 -4.56 13.21 -0.51
N GLN A 53 -5.61 13.19 -1.33
CA GLN A 53 -5.46 13.05 -2.78
C GLN A 53 -4.61 14.17 -3.38
N GLY A 54 -4.76 15.41 -2.89
CA GLY A 54 -3.96 16.55 -3.33
C GLY A 54 -2.45 16.37 -3.09
N LEU A 55 -2.07 15.65 -2.02
CA LEU A 55 -0.68 15.32 -1.74
C LEU A 55 -0.16 14.30 -2.77
N VAL A 56 -0.94 13.28 -3.12
CA VAL A 56 -0.53 12.26 -4.11
C VAL A 56 -0.31 12.91 -5.48
N VAL A 57 -1.22 13.80 -5.89
CA VAL A 57 -1.08 14.58 -7.13
C VAL A 57 0.18 15.45 -7.08
N ALA A 58 0.44 16.15 -5.97
CA ALA A 58 1.62 17.00 -5.83
C ALA A 58 2.94 16.20 -5.90
N LEU A 59 3.01 15.04 -5.25
CA LEU A 59 4.21 14.17 -5.26
C LEU A 59 4.52 13.61 -6.65
N ILE A 60 3.49 13.26 -7.41
CA ILE A 60 3.65 12.76 -8.77
C ILE A 60 3.97 13.91 -9.73
N GLY A 61 3.27 15.04 -9.62
CA GLY A 61 3.53 16.23 -10.43
C GLY A 61 4.91 16.84 -10.21
N ALA A 62 5.48 16.69 -9.01
CA ALA A 62 6.86 17.13 -8.72
C ALA A 62 7.93 16.40 -9.53
N GLN A 63 7.61 15.24 -10.13
CA GLN A 63 8.51 14.49 -11.00
C GLN A 63 8.39 14.88 -12.48
N ALA A 64 7.37 15.66 -12.86
CA ALA A 64 7.18 16.12 -14.22
C ALA A 64 8.17 17.25 -14.57
N GLN A 65 8.64 17.27 -15.82
CA GLN A 65 9.63 18.24 -16.30
C GLN A 65 8.97 19.54 -16.80
N SER A 66 7.65 19.52 -17.01
CA SER A 66 6.87 20.68 -17.44
C SER A 66 5.46 20.71 -16.84
N PRO A 67 4.81 21.88 -16.76
CA PRO A 67 3.42 21.99 -16.32
C PRO A 67 2.43 21.21 -17.19
N GLN A 68 2.68 21.14 -18.50
CA GLN A 68 1.84 20.39 -19.44
C GLN A 68 1.95 18.88 -19.17
N GLU A 69 3.16 18.38 -18.93
CA GLU A 69 3.38 16.99 -18.53
C GLU A 69 2.73 16.67 -17.18
N ALA A 70 2.84 17.58 -16.20
CA ALA A 70 2.20 17.41 -14.90
C ALA A 70 0.67 17.25 -15.03
N ALA A 71 0.02 17.99 -15.92
CA ALA A 71 -1.40 17.87 -16.17
C ALA A 71 -1.79 16.51 -16.80
N VAL A 72 -0.98 16.01 -17.74
CA VAL A 72 -1.19 14.69 -18.36
C VAL A 72 -1.02 13.58 -17.33
N VAL A 73 0.05 13.64 -16.53
CA VAL A 73 0.32 12.64 -15.49
C VAL A 73 -0.78 12.66 -14.42
N ALA A 74 -1.27 13.84 -14.03
CA ALA A 74 -2.39 13.96 -13.09
C ALA A 74 -3.68 13.31 -13.63
N ALA A 75 -3.97 13.47 -14.92
CA ALA A 75 -5.13 12.83 -15.54
C ALA A 75 -4.98 11.29 -15.57
N GLN A 76 -3.79 10.78 -15.89
CA GLN A 76 -3.51 9.34 -15.85
C GLN A 76 -3.63 8.76 -14.44
N LEU A 77 -3.09 9.47 -13.45
CA LEU A 77 -3.23 9.10 -12.04
C LEU A 77 -4.70 9.02 -11.64
N GLN A 78 -5.53 9.98 -12.05
CA GLN A 78 -6.95 9.96 -11.73
C GLN A 78 -7.62 8.68 -12.25
N GLN A 79 -7.34 8.30 -13.51
CA GLN A 79 -7.87 7.06 -14.09
C GLN A 79 -7.39 5.80 -13.34
N GLN A 80 -6.13 5.77 -12.90
CA GLN A 80 -5.61 4.65 -12.10
C GLN A 80 -6.31 4.57 -10.74
N LEU A 81 -6.52 5.71 -10.07
CA LEU A 81 -7.25 5.74 -8.80
C LEU A 81 -8.71 5.29 -9.00
N ASP A 82 -9.37 5.69 -10.08
CA ASP A 82 -10.72 5.23 -10.43
C ASP A 82 -10.79 3.72 -10.62
N MET A 83 -9.79 3.14 -11.28
CA MET A 83 -9.68 1.69 -11.44
C MET A 83 -9.45 0.98 -10.10
N LEU A 84 -8.54 1.48 -9.27
CA LEU A 84 -8.23 0.89 -7.96
C LEU A 84 -9.42 0.97 -7.00
N GLU A 85 -10.19 2.06 -7.06
CA GLU A 85 -11.41 2.20 -6.27
C GLU A 85 -12.49 1.24 -6.74
N ALA A 86 -12.68 1.10 -8.06
CA ALA A 86 -13.63 0.15 -8.63
C ALA A 86 -13.29 -1.31 -8.27
N GLN A 87 -11.99 -1.63 -8.14
CA GLN A 87 -11.52 -2.94 -7.67
C GLN A 87 -11.58 -3.09 -6.14
N GLY A 88 -11.93 -2.02 -5.41
CA GLY A 88 -12.01 -2.01 -3.95
C GLY A 88 -10.66 -1.88 -3.24
N PHE A 89 -9.56 -1.63 -3.95
CA PHE A 89 -8.21 -1.54 -3.39
C PHE A 89 -7.92 -0.20 -2.69
N ILE A 90 -8.66 0.84 -3.04
CA ILE A 90 -8.67 2.12 -2.32
C ILE A 90 -10.10 2.52 -1.97
N VAL A 91 -10.24 3.28 -0.90
CA VAL A 91 -11.49 3.93 -0.51
C VAL A 91 -11.28 5.43 -0.54
N ARG A 92 -12.14 6.18 -1.24
CA ARG A 92 -12.11 7.64 -1.23
C ARG A 92 -13.19 8.21 -0.36
N LYS A 93 -12.81 9.04 0.62
CA LYS A 93 -13.77 9.72 1.50
C LYS A 93 -13.26 11.10 1.88
N GLY A 94 -14.02 12.15 1.54
CA GLY A 94 -13.69 13.52 1.94
C GLY A 94 -12.31 13.99 1.47
N GLY A 95 -11.86 13.58 0.27
CA GLY A 95 -10.54 13.93 -0.26
C GLY A 95 -9.37 13.11 0.29
N GLN A 96 -9.63 12.14 1.18
CA GLN A 96 -8.65 11.14 1.63
C GLN A 96 -8.74 9.87 0.78
N LEU A 97 -7.58 9.33 0.41
CA LEU A 97 -7.39 8.00 -0.15
C LEU A 97 -6.93 7.08 0.97
N SER A 98 -7.69 6.03 1.26
CA SER A 98 -7.32 5.06 2.30
C SER A 98 -7.19 3.66 1.71
N SER A 99 -6.23 2.88 2.21
CA SER A 99 -6.04 1.48 1.84
C SER A 99 -5.47 0.69 3.02
N ARG A 100 -5.94 -0.54 3.18
CA ARG A 100 -5.48 -1.49 4.18
C ARG A 100 -5.00 -2.76 3.50
N ALA A 101 -3.75 -3.11 3.70
CA ALA A 101 -3.17 -4.36 3.25
C ALA A 101 -3.03 -5.34 4.42
N ALA A 102 -3.31 -6.62 4.20
CA ALA A 102 -3.04 -7.68 5.16
C ALA A 102 -2.53 -8.93 4.45
N LEU A 103 -1.40 -9.47 4.91
CA LEU A 103 -0.82 -10.74 4.49
C LEU A 103 -0.95 -11.72 5.64
N SER A 104 -1.58 -12.87 5.39
CA SER A 104 -1.60 -13.98 6.35
C SER A 104 -1.59 -15.30 5.61
N LYS A 105 -0.79 -16.25 6.08
CA LYS A 105 -0.68 -17.60 5.48
C LYS A 105 -0.36 -17.57 3.97
N GLY A 106 0.43 -16.59 3.52
CA GLY A 106 0.78 -16.40 2.11
C GLY A 106 -0.30 -15.74 1.24
N GLN A 107 -1.48 -15.40 1.79
CA GLN A 107 -2.52 -14.67 1.07
C GLN A 107 -2.46 -13.18 1.38
N LEU A 108 -2.24 -12.35 0.36
CA LEU A 108 -2.40 -10.89 0.47
C LEU A 108 -3.85 -10.50 0.21
N THR A 109 -4.33 -9.56 1.00
CA THR A 109 -5.62 -8.89 0.80
C THR A 109 -5.43 -7.39 0.86
N ILE A 110 -6.16 -6.65 0.03
CA ILE A 110 -6.28 -5.19 0.06
C ILE A 110 -7.73 -4.84 0.32
N ASN A 111 -8.02 -4.13 1.41
CA ASN A 111 -9.37 -3.85 1.90
C ASN A 111 -10.25 -5.12 1.98
N GLY A 112 -9.64 -6.26 2.30
CA GLY A 112 -10.32 -7.57 2.36
C GLY A 112 -10.47 -8.29 1.03
N GLN A 113 -10.16 -7.64 -0.11
CA GLN A 113 -10.15 -8.29 -1.43
C GLN A 113 -8.84 -9.04 -1.65
N PRO A 114 -8.85 -10.32 -2.06
CA PRO A 114 -7.62 -11.06 -2.32
C PRO A 114 -6.86 -10.44 -3.48
N LEU A 115 -5.55 -10.26 -3.31
CA LEU A 115 -4.62 -9.86 -4.35
C LEU A 115 -3.62 -10.99 -4.57
N ASP A 116 -3.56 -11.51 -5.80
CA ASP A 116 -2.58 -12.54 -6.16
C ASP A 116 -1.20 -11.90 -6.36
N LEU A 117 -0.32 -12.11 -5.38
CA LEU A 117 1.06 -11.64 -5.41
C LEU A 117 1.90 -12.33 -6.48
N PHE A 118 1.57 -13.58 -6.82
CA PHE A 118 2.37 -14.41 -7.74
C PHE A 118 1.95 -14.19 -9.20
N GLY A 119 0.76 -13.63 -9.44
CA GLY A 119 0.35 -13.15 -10.76
C GLY A 119 1.03 -11.84 -11.21
N LEU A 120 1.63 -11.07 -10.27
CA LEU A 120 2.30 -9.80 -10.56
C LEU A 120 3.80 -9.94 -10.90
N GLY A 121 4.41 -11.09 -10.60
CA GLY A 121 5.84 -11.38 -10.87
C GLY A 121 6.10 -12.15 -12.17
N GLY A 122 5.05 -12.46 -12.95
CA GLY A 122 5.11 -13.27 -14.14
C GLY A 122 4.59 -12.55 -15.39
N ARG A 123 5.18 -11.40 -15.74
CA ARG A 123 5.14 -10.82 -17.09
C ARG A 123 6.46 -10.16 -17.42
#